data_AF-A0ABD5XBE7-F1
#
_entry.id   AF-A0ABD5XBE7-F1
#
_cell.length_a   1.000
_cell.length_b   1.000
_cell.length_c   1.000
_cell.angle_alpha   90.00
_cell.angle_beta   90.00
_cell.angle_gamma   90.00
#
_symmetry.space_group_name_H-M   'P 1'
#
loop_
_entity.id
_entity.type
_entity.pdbx_description
1 polymer ?
#
loop_
_entity_poly.entity_id
_entity_poly.type
_entity_poly.pdbx_seq_one_letter_code
_entity_poly.pdbx_strand_id
1 'polypeptide(L)'
;MVEQHDPAHAGVKAGRVVGLLTALLVVVSLFSVQDSFVGRLESVVQLTGIDPGPSISAYFYLYVGSAALWRYAVGYIAGSLVGVVYDWLDTPSVAVLVGIVLLIGLVDGCIATVDTRSMLIGIGYVLAWLCYVPVFVWLFEKDETDQVTHTSLSEL
;
A
#
# COMPACT_ATOMS: atom_id res chain seq x y z
N MET A 1 -29.32 -14.76 11.47
CA MET A 1 -28.58 -13.58 10.96
C MET A 1 -27.53 -14.17 10.04
N VAL A 2 -27.60 -13.87 8.75
CA VAL A 2 -26.69 -14.44 7.74
C VAL A 2 -25.30 -13.86 8.00
N GLU A 3 -24.30 -14.70 8.23
CA GLU A 3 -22.89 -14.28 8.23
C GLU A 3 -22.58 -13.74 6.83
N GLN A 4 -22.72 -12.42 6.68
CA GLN A 4 -22.52 -11.76 5.40
C GLN A 4 -21.03 -11.84 5.08
N HIS A 5 -20.72 -12.53 4.00
CA HIS A 5 -19.40 -12.56 3.37
C HIS A 5 -18.85 -11.12 3.30
N ASP A 6 -17.76 -10.80 4.00
CA ASP A 6 -17.25 -9.42 4.12
C ASP A 6 -16.01 -9.20 3.23
N PRO A 7 -16.19 -8.91 1.93
CA PRO A 7 -15.10 -8.60 1.01
C PRO A 7 -14.26 -7.40 1.45
N ALA A 8 -14.75 -6.54 2.34
CA ALA A 8 -13.94 -5.47 2.91
C ALA A 8 -12.80 -6.03 3.76
N HIS A 9 -13.00 -7.18 4.42
CA HIS A 9 -11.98 -7.84 5.24
C HIS A 9 -10.86 -8.45 4.38
N ALA A 10 -11.22 -9.11 3.27
CA ALA A 10 -10.26 -9.59 2.27
C ALA A 10 -9.49 -8.41 1.65
N GLY A 11 -10.19 -7.31 1.35
CA GLY A 11 -9.60 -6.08 0.81
C GLY A 11 -8.60 -5.43 1.75
N VAL A 12 -8.90 -5.38 3.05
CA VAL A 12 -7.96 -4.90 4.07
C VAL A 12 -6.68 -5.75 4.10
N LYS A 13 -6.81 -7.08 4.17
CA LYS A 13 -5.65 -7.99 4.23
C LYS A 13 -4.79 -7.87 2.97
N ALA A 14 -5.39 -7.82 1.78
CA ALA A 14 -4.67 -7.61 0.54
C ALA A 14 -4.02 -6.21 0.46
N GLY A 15 -4.73 -5.17 0.93
CA GLY A 15 -4.22 -3.81 1.02
C GLY A 15 -3.00 -3.67 1.93
N ARG A 16 -2.92 -4.43 3.02
CA ARG A 16 -1.73 -4.48 3.89
C ARG A 16 -0.50 -4.99 3.16
N VAL A 17 -0.65 -6.00 2.30
CA VAL A 17 0.47 -6.54 1.51
C VAL A 17 1.01 -5.47 0.57
N VAL A 18 0.13 -4.78 -0.17
CA VAL A 18 0.52 -3.67 -1.04
C VAL A 18 1.16 -2.53 -0.24
N GLY A 19 0.57 -2.16 0.90
CA GLY A 19 1.07 -1.12 1.79
C GLY A 19 2.48 -1.43 2.29
N LEU A 20 2.78 -2.69 2.62
CA LEU A 20 4.13 -3.11 3.02
C LEU A 20 5.12 -3.05 1.86
N LEU A 21 4.74 -3.52 0.67
CA LEU A 21 5.60 -3.48 -0.52
C LEU A 21 5.94 -2.04 -0.92
N THR A 22 4.95 -1.16 -0.94
CA THR A 22 5.14 0.26 -1.27
C THR A 22 5.91 1.00 -0.18
N ALA A 23 5.71 0.69 1.10
CA ALA A 23 6.52 1.21 2.19
C ALA A 23 7.99 0.80 2.06
N LEU A 24 8.27 -0.47 1.74
CA LEU A 24 9.62 -0.95 1.50
C LEU A 24 10.27 -0.20 0.33
N LEU A 25 9.55 0.00 -0.78
CA LEU A 25 10.04 0.76 -1.93
C LEU A 25 10.37 2.21 -1.57
N VAL A 26 9.53 2.90 -0.79
CA VAL A 26 9.87 4.25 -0.27
C VAL A 26 11.15 4.21 0.53
N VAL A 27 11.25 3.30 1.49
CA VAL A 27 12.41 3.22 2.38
C VAL A 27 13.67 3.03 1.55
N VAL A 28 13.71 2.03 0.65
CA VAL A 28 14.85 1.78 -0.23
C VAL A 28 15.17 2.98 -1.12
N SER A 29 14.15 3.64 -1.68
CA SER A 29 14.33 4.84 -2.49
C SER A 29 14.95 5.99 -1.70
N LEU A 30 14.51 6.21 -0.45
CA LEU A 30 15.02 7.28 0.41
C LEU A 30 16.46 7.01 0.87
N PHE A 31 16.79 5.76 1.19
CA PHE A 31 18.17 5.37 1.51
C PHE A 31 19.11 5.52 0.31
N SER A 32 18.62 5.31 -0.91
CA SER A 32 19.44 5.47 -2.13
C SER A 32 19.83 6.92 -2.42
N VAL A 33 19.11 7.91 -1.85
CA VAL A 33 19.39 9.35 -2.02
C VAL A 33 19.86 10.03 -0.72
N GLN A 34 20.22 9.24 0.29
CA GLN A 34 20.56 9.71 1.64
C GLN A 34 21.63 10.80 1.61
N ASP A 35 22.73 10.59 0.88
CA ASP A 35 23.85 11.54 0.82
C ASP A 35 23.43 12.90 0.23
N SER A 36 22.55 12.88 -0.77
CA SER A 36 22.02 14.10 -1.41
C SER A 36 20.95 14.81 -0.57
N PHE A 37 20.30 14.11 0.36
CA PHE A 37 19.32 14.68 1.28
C PHE A 37 20.02 15.30 2.50
N VAL A 38 20.97 14.57 3.10
CA VAL A 38 21.79 15.06 4.22
C VAL A 38 22.56 16.32 3.81
N GLY A 39 23.23 16.31 2.65
CA GLY A 39 23.97 17.48 2.17
C GLY A 39 23.09 18.71 1.87
N ARG A 40 21.84 18.51 1.42
CA ARG A 40 20.89 19.62 1.22
C ARG A 40 20.40 20.18 2.55
N LEU A 41 20.10 19.33 3.52
CA LEU A 41 19.64 19.76 4.84
C LEU A 41 20.75 20.52 5.58
N GLU A 42 21.98 20.02 5.52
CA GLU A 42 23.17 20.72 6.06
C GLU A 42 23.35 22.09 5.41
N SER A 43 23.17 22.20 4.08
CA SER A 43 23.25 23.49 3.38
C SER A 43 22.17 24.48 3.86
N VAL A 44 20.94 24.01 4.09
CA VAL A 44 19.83 24.85 4.59
C VAL A 44 20.07 25.26 6.05
N VAL A 45 20.58 24.36 6.89
CA VAL A 45 20.96 24.64 8.28
C VAL A 45 22.09 25.69 8.34
N GLN A 46 23.12 25.56 7.50
CA GLN A 46 24.19 26.55 7.37
C GLN A 46 23.66 27.92 6.90
N LEU A 47 22.69 27.94 5.99
CA LEU A 47 22.08 29.17 5.47
C LEU A 47 21.15 29.87 6.47
N THR A 48 20.41 29.11 7.28
CA THR A 48 19.42 29.66 8.21
C THR A 48 19.98 29.93 9.60
N GLY A 49 21.15 29.36 9.94
CA GLY A 49 21.79 29.55 11.24
C GLY A 49 21.00 28.96 12.43
N ILE A 50 19.92 28.23 12.14
CA ILE A 50 19.10 27.53 13.13
C ILE A 50 19.75 26.17 13.34
N ASP A 51 20.46 26.00 14.46
CA ASP A 51 20.97 24.69 14.87
C ASP A 51 19.76 23.82 15.27
N PRO A 52 19.39 22.78 14.51
CA PRO A 52 18.12 22.07 14.67
C PRO A 52 18.06 21.20 15.93
N GLY A 53 19.07 21.24 16.81
CA GLY A 53 19.10 20.41 18.01
C GLY A 53 19.39 18.95 17.65
N PRO A 54 18.54 17.95 18.00
CA PRO A 54 18.85 16.54 17.79
C PRO A 54 19.40 16.28 16.38
N SER A 55 20.46 15.47 16.32
CA SER A 55 21.22 15.15 15.12
C SER A 55 20.31 15.06 13.88
N ILE A 56 20.66 15.75 12.80
CA ILE A 56 19.98 15.76 11.49
C ILE A 56 19.53 14.35 11.04
N SER A 57 20.27 13.32 11.45
CA SER A 57 19.90 11.92 11.31
C SER A 57 18.52 11.56 11.88
N ALA A 58 18.14 12.06 13.05
CA ALA A 58 16.85 11.83 13.68
C ALA A 58 15.68 12.35 12.82
N TYR A 59 15.85 13.53 12.21
CA TYR A 59 14.85 14.07 11.27
C TYR A 59 14.72 13.21 10.02
N PHE A 60 15.83 12.72 9.47
CA PHE A 60 15.82 11.81 8.34
C PHE A 60 15.08 10.51 8.68
N TYR A 61 15.37 9.88 9.82
CA TYR A 61 14.69 8.65 10.22
C TYR A 61 13.20 8.86 10.53
N LEU A 62 12.82 9.99 11.13
CA LEU A 62 11.42 10.33 11.35
C LEU A 62 10.68 10.55 10.01
N TYR A 63 11.32 11.21 9.05
CA TYR A 63 10.78 11.36 7.71
C TYR A 63 10.61 10.01 7.01
N VAL A 64 11.63 9.14 7.03
CA VAL A 64 11.54 7.80 6.44
C VAL A 64 10.43 6.98 7.11
N GLY A 65 10.36 6.99 8.45
CA GLY A 65 9.35 6.27 9.22
C GLY A 65 7.93 6.77 8.94
N SER A 66 7.72 8.08 8.90
CA SER A 66 6.42 8.68 8.57
C SER A 66 6.00 8.41 7.13
N ALA A 67 6.93 8.47 6.16
CA ALA A 67 6.66 8.12 4.77
C ALA A 67 6.27 6.64 4.60
N ALA A 68 6.97 5.73 5.28
CA ALA A 68 6.63 4.31 5.30
C ALA A 68 5.25 4.06 5.94
N LEU A 69 4.97 4.69 7.08
CA LEU A 69 3.67 4.60 7.76
C LEU A 69 2.54 5.11 6.86
N TRP A 70 2.76 6.24 6.17
CA TRP A 70 1.78 6.80 5.24
C TRP A 70 1.46 5.83 4.10
N ARG A 71 2.47 5.21 3.49
CA ARG A 71 2.26 4.20 2.43
C ARG A 71 1.46 3.00 2.93
N TYR A 72 1.79 2.51 4.11
CA TYR A 72 1.05 1.42 4.72
C TYR A 72 -0.42 1.80 4.98
N ALA A 73 -0.68 3.00 5.51
CA ALA A 73 -2.02 3.50 5.77
C ALA A 73 -2.83 3.67 4.47
N VAL A 74 -2.24 4.24 3.42
CA VAL A 74 -2.90 4.39 2.12
C VAL A 74 -3.24 3.03 1.51
N GLY A 75 -2.30 2.07 1.55
CA GLY A 75 -2.56 0.70 1.07
C GLY A 75 -3.70 0.02 1.82
N TYR A 76 -3.77 0.21 3.14
CA TYR A 76 -4.86 -0.28 3.98
C TYR A 76 -6.22 0.31 3.57
N ILE A 77 -6.30 1.64 3.48
CA ILE A 77 -7.56 2.36 3.17
C ILE A 77 -8.02 2.04 1.76
N ALA A 78 -7.11 2.13 0.78
CA ALA A 78 -7.44 1.88 -0.61
C ALA A 78 -7.79 0.40 -0.85
N GLY A 79 -7.11 -0.56 -0.20
CA GLY A 79 -7.49 -1.97 -0.26
C GLY A 79 -8.87 -2.24 0.34
N SER A 80 -9.20 -1.63 1.48
CA SER A 80 -10.55 -1.69 2.05
C SER A 80 -11.60 -1.14 1.08
N LEU A 81 -11.33 0.02 0.48
CA LEU A 81 -12.24 0.64 -0.49
C LEU A 81 -12.45 -0.25 -1.74
N VAL A 82 -11.38 -0.90 -2.23
CA VAL A 82 -11.49 -1.85 -3.35
C VAL A 82 -12.39 -3.03 -2.98
N GLY A 83 -12.27 -3.57 -1.76
CA GLY A 83 -13.16 -4.61 -1.26
C GLY A 83 -14.62 -4.19 -1.21
N VAL A 84 -14.91 -2.96 -0.74
CA VAL A 84 -16.26 -2.39 -0.72
C VAL A 84 -16.81 -2.16 -2.13
N VAL A 85 -15.99 -1.65 -3.05
CA VAL A 85 -16.40 -1.46 -4.45
C VAL A 85 -16.65 -2.80 -5.14
N TYR A 86 -15.85 -3.83 -4.82
CA TYR A 86 -16.04 -5.17 -5.35
C TYR A 86 -17.38 -5.78 -4.89
N ASP A 87 -17.76 -5.60 -3.63
CA ASP A 87 -19.07 -5.98 -3.10
C ASP A 87 -20.21 -5.23 -3.79
N TRP A 88 -20.05 -3.92 -3.91
CA TRP A 88 -21.05 -3.04 -4.51
C TRP A 88 -21.32 -3.34 -5.99
N LEU A 89 -20.39 -4.00 -6.67
CA LEU A 89 -20.50 -4.44 -8.06
C LEU A 89 -21.04 -5.87 -8.21
N ASP A 90 -21.59 -6.47 -7.15
CA ASP A 90 -22.14 -7.83 -7.13
C ASP A 90 -21.13 -8.88 -7.64
N THR A 91 -19.96 -8.95 -6.99
CA THR A 91 -18.87 -9.91 -7.27
C THR A 91 -18.42 -9.93 -8.74
N PRO A 92 -17.89 -8.79 -9.25
CA PRO A 92 -17.54 -8.65 -10.65
C PRO A 92 -16.37 -9.58 -11.03
N SER A 93 -16.24 -9.88 -12.33
CA SER A 93 -15.13 -10.71 -12.82
C SER A 93 -13.75 -10.19 -12.40
N VAL A 94 -12.78 -11.10 -12.24
CA VAL A 94 -11.38 -10.77 -11.89
C VAL A 94 -10.78 -9.70 -12.82
N ALA A 95 -11.20 -9.65 -14.08
CA ALA A 95 -10.76 -8.63 -15.04
C ALA A 95 -11.14 -7.20 -14.61
N VAL A 96 -12.33 -7.01 -14.02
CA VAL A 96 -12.78 -5.71 -13.48
C VAL A 96 -11.94 -5.33 -12.27
N LEU A 97 -11.68 -6.28 -11.37
CA LEU A 97 -10.81 -6.06 -10.20
C LEU A 97 -9.40 -5.65 -10.63
N VAL A 98 -8.81 -6.37 -11.59
CA VAL A 98 -7.51 -6.02 -12.19
C VAL A 98 -7.53 -4.60 -12.75
N GLY A 99 -8.60 -4.22 -13.46
CA GLY A 99 -8.75 -2.87 -14.02
C GLY A 99 -8.74 -1.78 -12.95
N ILE A 100 -9.50 -1.97 -11.86
CA ILE A 100 -9.56 -1.02 -10.73
C ILE A 100 -8.18 -0.90 -10.08
N VAL A 101 -7.57 -2.04 -9.73
CA VAL A 101 -6.26 -2.09 -9.06
C VAL A 101 -5.17 -1.49 -9.92
N LEU A 102 -5.18 -1.75 -11.23
CA LEU A 102 -4.22 -1.21 -12.17
C LEU A 102 -4.37 0.31 -12.32
N LEU A 103 -5.60 0.84 -12.30
CA LEU A 103 -5.84 2.28 -12.31
C LEU A 103 -5.26 2.94 -11.06
N ILE A 104 -5.51 2.36 -9.88
CA ILE A 104 -4.94 2.85 -8.61
C ILE A 104 -3.41 2.80 -8.67
N GLY A 105 -2.85 1.67 -9.10
CA GLY A 105 -1.41 1.48 -9.22
C GLY A 105 -0.75 2.44 -10.21
N LEU A 106 -1.42 2.78 -11.32
CA LEU A 106 -0.94 3.77 -12.28
C LEU A 106 -0.92 5.18 -11.68
N VAL A 107 -1.99 5.60 -11.01
CA VAL A 107 -2.05 6.91 -10.35
C VAL A 107 -0.95 7.01 -9.29
N ASP A 108 -0.82 6.00 -8.45
CA ASP A 108 0.18 5.95 -7.39
C ASP A 108 1.62 5.90 -7.95
N GLY A 109 1.85 5.08 -8.97
CA GLY A 109 3.12 4.97 -9.69
C GLY A 109 3.52 6.28 -10.37
N CYS A 110 2.58 7.00 -11.00
CA CYS A 110 2.83 8.32 -11.58
C CYS A 110 3.26 9.34 -10.51
N ILE A 111 2.55 9.39 -9.38
CA ILE A 111 2.93 10.25 -8.25
C ILE A 111 4.34 9.91 -7.76
N ALA A 112 4.63 8.62 -7.57
CA ALA A 112 5.94 8.14 -7.15
C ALA A 112 7.06 8.47 -8.15
N THR A 113 6.80 8.37 -9.45
CA THR A 113 7.78 8.77 -10.49
C THR A 113 8.08 10.27 -10.45
N VAL A 114 7.07 11.12 -10.25
CA VAL A 114 7.28 12.57 -10.14
C VAL A 114 8.09 12.91 -8.88
N ASP A 115 7.74 12.30 -7.74
CA ASP A 115 8.39 12.53 -6.46
C ASP A 115 9.85 12.07 -6.44
N THR A 116 10.11 10.86 -6.95
CA THR A 116 11.46 10.25 -6.95
C THR A 116 12.27 10.56 -8.20
N ARG A 117 11.66 11.17 -9.22
CA ARG A 117 12.22 11.32 -10.59
C ARG A 117 12.72 10.01 -11.19
N SER A 118 12.13 8.88 -10.80
CA SER A 118 12.52 7.55 -11.23
C SER A 118 11.34 6.79 -11.81
N MET A 119 11.44 6.45 -13.09
CA MET A 119 10.45 5.61 -13.78
C MET A 119 10.45 4.18 -13.24
N LEU A 120 11.62 3.67 -12.84
CA LEU A 120 11.76 2.34 -12.20
C LEU A 120 10.98 2.25 -10.89
N ILE A 121 11.05 3.29 -10.04
CA ILE A 121 10.27 3.32 -8.80
C ILE A 121 8.78 3.31 -9.13
N GLY A 122 8.31 4.17 -10.04
CA GLY A 122 6.89 4.17 -10.41
C GLY A 122 6.39 2.83 -10.95
N ILE A 123 7.17 2.14 -11.79
CA ILE A 123 6.85 0.77 -12.24
C ILE A 123 6.76 -0.19 -11.05
N GLY A 124 7.68 -0.09 -10.10
CA GLY A 124 7.66 -0.89 -8.87
C GLY A 124 6.36 -0.73 -8.08
N TYR A 125 5.78 0.48 -8.05
CA TYR A 125 4.49 0.74 -7.40
C TYR A 125 3.32 0.08 -8.14
N VAL A 126 3.29 0.21 -9.48
CA VAL A 126 2.27 -0.46 -10.29
C VAL A 126 2.32 -1.97 -10.07
N LEU A 127 3.52 -2.57 -10.07
CA LEU A 127 3.71 -3.99 -9.81
C LEU A 127 3.29 -4.38 -8.38
N ALA A 128 3.61 -3.56 -7.37
CA ALA A 128 3.17 -3.80 -6.00
C ALA A 128 1.65 -3.81 -5.88
N TRP A 129 0.96 -2.92 -6.59
CA TRP A 129 -0.50 -2.92 -6.67
C TRP A 129 -1.05 -4.16 -7.37
N LEU A 130 -0.43 -4.64 -8.45
CA LEU A 130 -0.85 -5.89 -9.11
C LEU A 130 -0.78 -7.11 -8.19
N CYS A 131 0.13 -7.13 -7.20
CA CYS A 131 0.17 -8.18 -6.18
C CYS A 131 -1.09 -8.21 -5.28
N TYR A 132 -1.90 -7.15 -5.25
CA TYR A 132 -3.18 -7.14 -4.57
C TYR A 132 -4.12 -8.22 -5.09
N VAL A 133 -4.22 -8.37 -6.42
CA VAL A 133 -5.22 -9.23 -7.09
C VAL A 133 -5.10 -10.70 -6.65
N PRO A 134 -3.94 -11.37 -6.78
CA PRO A 134 -3.84 -12.77 -6.37
C PRO A 134 -4.07 -12.96 -4.86
N VAL A 135 -3.67 -11.99 -4.03
CA VAL A 135 -3.88 -12.05 -2.58
C VAL A 135 -5.36 -11.90 -2.24
N PHE A 136 -6.06 -10.97 -2.89
CA PHE A 136 -7.49 -10.75 -2.69
C PHE A 136 -8.30 -11.98 -3.10
N VAL A 137 -8.06 -12.51 -4.30
CA VAL A 137 -8.77 -13.71 -4.81
C VAL A 137 -8.55 -14.89 -3.87
N TRP A 138 -7.30 -15.15 -3.47
CA TRP A 138 -7.00 -16.25 -2.56
C TRP A 138 -7.69 -16.12 -1.19
N LEU A 139 -7.75 -14.91 -0.63
CA LEU A 139 -8.43 -14.67 0.64
C LEU A 139 -9.96 -14.78 0.52
N PHE A 140 -10.51 -14.27 -0.58
CA PHE A 140 -11.94 -14.30 -0.86
C PHE A 140 -12.46 -15.74 -1.03
N GLU A 141 -11.80 -16.55 -1.87
CA GLU A 141 -12.14 -17.96 -2.07
C GLU A 141 -11.99 -18.81 -0.79
N LYS A 142 -11.00 -18.48 0.05
CA LYS A 142 -10.79 -19.17 1.32
C LYS A 142 -11.93 -18.92 2.30
N ASP A 143 -12.36 -17.67 2.43
CA ASP A 143 -13.45 -17.31 3.32
C ASP A 143 -14.78 -17.96 2.87
N GLU A 144 -15.01 -18.15 1.56
CA GLU A 144 -16.16 -18.92 1.04
C GLU A 144 -16.12 -20.41 1.47
N THR A 145 -14.95 -21.05 1.37
CA THR A 145 -14.80 -22.47 1.67
C THR A 145 -15.00 -22.77 3.16
N ASP A 146 -14.49 -21.90 4.03
CA ASP A 146 -14.61 -22.05 5.49
C ASP A 146 -16.08 -21.88 5.94
N GLN A 147 -16.84 -20.96 5.33
CA GLN A 147 -18.27 -20.79 5.64
C GLN A 147 -19.11 -22.02 5.29
N VAL A 148 -18.95 -22.58 4.09
CA VAL A 148 -19.70 -23.78 3.65
C VAL A 148 -19.46 -24.96 4.59
N THR A 149 -18.21 -25.12 5.05
CA THR A 149 -17.83 -26.19 5.98
C THR A 149 -18.54 -26.03 7.34
N HIS A 150 -18.60 -24.81 7.88
CA HIS A 150 -19.27 -24.55 9.16
C HIS A 150 -20.79 -24.76 9.11
N THR A 151 -21.46 -24.34 8.03
CA THR A 151 -22.90 -24.59 7.87
C THR A 151 -23.21 -26.08 7.84
N SER A 152 -22.46 -26.87 7.08
CA SER A 152 -22.69 -28.33 6.97
C SER A 152 -22.49 -29.10 8.28
N LEU A 153 -21.59 -28.63 9.17
CA LEU A 153 -21.37 -29.23 10.49
C LEU A 153 -22.44 -28.82 11.51
N SER A 154 -23.11 -27.68 11.33
CA SER A 154 -24.18 -27.23 12.24
C SER A 154 -25.53 -27.89 11.98
N GLU A 155 -25.70 -28.51 10.80
CA GLU A 155 -26.91 -29.25 10.41
C GLU A 155 -26.85 -30.75 10.76
N LEU A 156 -25.73 -31.22 11.33
CA LEU A 156 -25.50 -32.59 11.80
C LEU A 156 -25.63 -32.70 13.33
#